data_AF-A0A7V9R733-F1
#
_entry.id   AF-A0A7V9R733-F1
#
_cell.length_a   1.000
_cell.length_b   1.000
_cell.length_c   1.000
_cell.angle_alpha   90.00
_cell.angle_beta   90.00
_cell.angle_gamma   90.00
#
_symmetry.space_group_name_H-M   'P 1'
#
loop_
_entity.id
_entity.type
_entity.pdbx_description
1 polymer ?
#
loop_
_entity_poly.entity_id
_entity_poly.type
_entity_poly.pdbx_seq_one_letter_code
_entity_poly.pdbx_strand_id
1 'polypeptide(L)' 'MLTRASGLSMFPGRWWLPGGGIEFGEAPMRCLVREFMEETGLDGME' A
#
# COMPACT_ATOMS: atom_id res chain seq x y z
N MET A 1 5.02 8.59 -6.05
CA MET A 1 4.42 8.80 -4.72
C MET A 1 5.03 7.80 -3.74
N LEU A 2 5.18 8.15 -2.47
CA LEU A 2 5.74 7.27 -1.43
C LEU A 2 4.89 7.43 -0.16
N THR A 3 4.78 6.36 0.64
CA THR A 3 4.19 6.40 1.98
C THR A 3 5.28 6.32 3.05
N ARG A 4 5.02 6.91 4.23
CA ARG A 4 5.93 6.90 5.37
C ARG A 4 5.47 5.86 6.38
N ALA A 5 6.36 4.92 6.68
CA ALA A 5 6.17 3.88 7.67
C ALA A 5 5.74 4.45 9.03
N SER A 6 4.68 3.88 9.60
CA SER A 6 4.20 4.25 10.93
C SER A 6 5.22 3.93 12.02
N GLY A 7 5.05 4.55 13.19
CA GLY A 7 5.87 4.28 14.37
C GLY A 7 5.76 2.84 14.90
N LEU A 8 4.75 2.09 14.44
CA LEU A 8 4.49 0.70 14.85
C LEU A 8 5.05 -0.33 13.85
N SER A 9 5.61 0.12 12.72
CA SER A 9 6.20 -0.77 11.71
C SER A 9 7.57 -1.29 12.14
N MET A 10 8.08 -2.31 11.45
CA MET A 10 9.44 -2.82 11.67
C MET A 10 10.54 -1.82 11.28
N PHE A 11 10.24 -0.80 10.47
CA PHE A 11 11.17 0.25 10.04
C PHE A 11 10.53 1.65 10.18
N PRO A 12 10.36 2.18 11.40
CA PRO A 12 9.67 3.43 11.64
C PRO A 12 10.23 4.62 10.84
N GLY A 13 9.35 5.42 10.24
CA GLY A 13 9.72 6.65 9.53
C GLY A 13 10.41 6.46 8.17
N ARG A 14 10.62 5.22 7.72
CA ARG A 14 11.14 4.94 6.37
C ARG A 14 10.10 5.25 5.30
N TRP A 15 10.56 5.64 4.12
CA TRP A 15 9.71 5.86 2.96
C TRP A 15 9.81 4.71 1.98
N TRP A 16 8.68 4.29 1.41
CA TRP A 16 8.60 3.23 0.39
C TRP A 16 7.42 3.43 -0.56
N LEU A 17 7.38 2.63 -1.63
CA LEU A 17 6.22 2.55 -2.52
C LEU A 17 5.03 1.97 -1.75
N PRO A 18 3.82 2.55 -1.88
CA PRO A 18 2.65 1.99 -1.23
C PRO A 18 2.41 0.56 -1.68
N GLY A 19 1.98 -0.30 -0.76
CA GLY A 19 1.80 -1.72 -1.06
C GLY A 19 1.81 -2.61 0.18
N GLY A 20 1.33 -3.83 -0.04
CA GLY A 20 1.24 -4.85 0.99
C GLY A 20 1.09 -6.25 0.41
N GLY A 21 0.56 -7.16 1.21
CA GLY A 21 0.43 -8.57 0.85
C GLY A 21 -0.78 -8.83 -0.05
N ILE A 22 -0.62 -9.77 -0.98
CA ILE A 22 -1.75 -10.33 -1.73
C ILE A 22 -2.53 -11.26 -0.81
N GLU A 23 -3.85 -11.09 -0.73
CA GLU A 23 -4.72 -12.02 0.00
C GLU A 23 -4.92 -13.35 -0.75
N PHE A 24 -5.35 -14.41 -0.04
CA PHE A 24 -5.56 -15.71 -0.68
C PHE A 24 -6.62 -15.63 -1.79
N GLY A 25 -6.20 -15.93 -3.02
CA GLY A 25 -7.07 -15.88 -4.20
C GLY A 25 -7.28 -14.49 -4.78
N GLU A 26 -6.65 -13.45 -4.21
CA GLU A 26 -6.71 -12.09 -4.75
C GLU A 26 -5.83 -11.95 -6.00
N ALA A 27 -6.37 -11.33 -7.05
CA ALA A 27 -5.60 -11.03 -8.25
C ALA A 27 -4.57 -9.90 -7.96
N PRO A 28 -3.35 -9.96 -8.50
CA PRO A 28 -2.32 -8.94 -8.23
C PRO A 28 -2.77 -7.50 -8.51
N MET A 29 -3.54 -7.28 -9.59
CA MET A 29 -4.08 -5.96 -9.93
C MET A 29 -5.10 -5.45 -8.91
N ARG A 30 -5.88 -6.36 -8.29
CA ARG A 30 -6.84 -6.01 -7.24
C ARG A 30 -6.12 -5.63 -5.95
N CYS A 31 -5.11 -6.41 -5.56
CA CYS A 31 -4.24 -6.09 -4.42
C CYS A 31 -3.58 -4.72 -4.59
N LEU A 32 -3.03 -4.44 -5.78
CA LEU A 32 -2.38 -3.15 -6.05
C LEU A 32 -3.32 -1.96 -5.86
N VAL A 33 -4.55 -2.02 -6.39
CA VAL A 33 -5.54 -0.96 -6.22
C VAL A 33 -5.96 -0.82 -4.76
N ARG A 34 -6.22 -1.94 -4.07
CA ARG A 34 -6.63 -1.96 -2.66
C ARG A 34 -5.57 -1.34 -1.75
N GLU A 35 -4.34 -1.84 -1.81
CA GLU A 35 -3.22 -1.37 -0.98
C GLU A 35 -2.91 0.11 -1.25
N PHE A 36 -2.95 0.52 -2.53
CA PHE A 36 -2.75 1.92 -2.90
C PHE A 36 -3.82 2.81 -2.27
N MET A 37 -5.10 2.42 -2.34
CA MET A 37 -6.20 3.16 -1.73
C MET A 37 -6.09 3.22 -0.21
N GLU A 38 -5.76 2.11 0.44
CA GLU A 38 -5.65 2.00 1.91
C GLU A 38 -4.56 2.91 2.49
N GLU A 39 -3.39 2.95 1.85
CA GLU A 39 -2.25 3.69 2.38
C GLU A 39 -2.21 5.16 1.95
N THR A 40 -2.94 5.53 0.90
CA THR A 40 -2.81 6.85 0.27
C THR A 40 -4.11 7.63 0.18
N GLY A 41 -5.26 6.95 0.27
CA GLY A 41 -6.58 7.56 0.11
C GLY A 41 -6.92 7.97 -1.32
N LEU A 42 -6.09 7.63 -2.31
CA LEU A 42 -6.28 7.98 -3.73
C LEU A 42 -6.78 6.79 -4.54
N ASP A 43 -7.70 7.02 -5.47
CA ASP A 43 -8.13 6.08 -6.49
C ASP A 43 -7.32 6.31 -7.78
N GLY A 44 -6.39 5.41 -8.08
CA GLY A 44 -5.52 5.49 -9.27
C GLY A 44 -6.22 5.20 -10.61
N MET A 45 -7.50 5.57 -10.76
CA MET A 45 -8.32 5.33 -11.95
C MET A 45 -8.72 6.64 -12.67
N GLU A 46 -7.83 7.63 -12.69
CA GLU A 46 -7.87 8.75 -13.65
C GLU A 46 -6.72 8.66 -14.66
#